data_AF-A0A2W4R885-F1
#
_entry.id   AF-A0A2W4R885-F1
#
_cell.length_a   1.000
_cell.length_b   1.000
_cell.length_c   1.000
_cell.angle_alpha   90.00
_cell.angle_beta   90.00
_cell.angle_gamma   90.00
#
_symmetry.space_group_name_H-M   'P 1'
#
loop_
_entity.id
_entity.type
_entity.pdbx_description
1 polymer ?
#
loop_
_entity_poly.entity_id
_entity_poly.type
_entity_poly.pdbx_seq_one_letter_code
_entity_poly.pdbx_strand_id
1 'polypeptide(L)'
;MTRLASVVALAMLLSACGRSEPEPRRDWVIHSRVVFVTEDFASEREPLPRNAFRLWFPYVSGDLYGSSNVPDYARPELAEDYSFTLDLNRGHPGLLRSLEPTAFTYRQLSITPAEARFARLTPQILEADGIEQIGTVEWLDARTREPLMLIYFDRPATITGALGSPPQEFRYDIRATEPGYVWVRRQSNEAGFVFTTTERPEEVLLAVAPPRVRAAPQRTEE
;
A
#
# COMPACT_ATOMS: atom_id res chain seq x y z
N MET A 1 -27.97 54.51 40.43
CA MET A 1 -26.56 54.05 40.40
C MET A 1 -26.59 52.56 40.15
N THR A 2 -26.51 52.15 38.88
CA THR A 2 -26.97 50.82 38.43
C THR A 2 -25.84 50.11 37.69
N ARG A 3 -25.52 48.90 38.15
CA ARG A 3 -24.43 48.03 37.72
C ARG A 3 -24.72 47.44 36.33
N LEU A 4 -23.85 47.69 35.35
CA LEU A 4 -23.88 47.03 34.03
C LEU A 4 -22.46 46.97 33.45
N ALA A 5 -21.61 46.10 34.01
CA ALA A 5 -20.31 45.81 33.42
C ALA A 5 -19.80 44.46 33.96
N SER A 6 -20.18 43.33 33.35
CA SER A 6 -19.50 42.01 33.55
C SER A 6 -20.11 40.87 32.70
N VAL A 7 -20.31 41.02 31.38
CA VAL A 7 -20.75 39.87 30.54
C VAL A 7 -19.91 39.64 29.27
N VAL A 8 -19.02 40.54 28.86
CA VAL A 8 -18.36 40.42 27.53
C VAL A 8 -17.11 39.51 27.51
N ALA A 9 -16.54 39.12 28.66
CA ALA A 9 -15.26 38.40 28.69
C ALA A 9 -15.33 36.86 28.47
N LEU A 10 -16.52 36.25 28.46
CA LEU A 10 -16.64 34.78 28.43
C LEU A 10 -16.77 34.17 27.01
N ALA A 11 -16.98 34.99 25.97
CA ALA A 11 -17.19 34.50 24.61
C ALA A 11 -15.90 34.23 23.82
N MET A 12 -14.73 34.73 24.27
CA MET A 12 -13.46 34.55 23.54
C MET A 12 -12.67 33.29 23.92
N LEU A 13 -13.11 32.52 24.92
CA LEU A 13 -12.44 31.28 25.34
C LEU A 13 -12.97 30.01 24.64
N LEU A 14 -13.99 30.13 23.79
CA LEU A 14 -14.60 28.99 23.08
C LEU A 14 -14.10 28.80 21.65
N SER A 15 -13.19 29.64 21.15
CA SER A 15 -12.77 29.62 19.72
C SER A 15 -11.46 28.88 19.43
N ALA A 16 -10.79 28.27 20.42
CA ALA A 16 -9.40 27.83 20.25
C ALA A 16 -9.16 26.30 20.24
N CYS A 17 -10.20 25.47 20.22
CA CYS A 17 -10.06 24.00 20.13
C CYS A 17 -10.59 23.39 18.83
N GLY A 18 -10.63 24.17 17.74
CA GLY A 18 -10.80 23.60 16.40
C GLY A 18 -9.47 23.02 15.95
N ARG A 19 -9.25 21.71 16.14
CA ARG A 19 -8.20 21.00 15.40
C ARG A 19 -8.54 21.17 13.91
N SER A 20 -7.82 22.07 13.22
CA SER A 20 -7.87 22.14 11.78
C SER A 20 -7.58 20.74 11.23
N GLU A 21 -8.52 20.18 10.48
CA GLU A 21 -8.25 18.95 9.76
C GLU A 21 -7.00 19.16 8.89
N PRO A 22 -6.06 18.20 8.87
CA PRO A 22 -4.90 18.32 8.01
C PRO A 22 -5.35 18.54 6.57
N GLU A 23 -4.71 19.46 5.86
CA GLU A 23 -5.00 19.66 4.44
C GLU A 23 -4.76 18.35 3.66
N PRO A 24 -5.66 17.97 2.73
CA PRO A 24 -5.47 16.78 1.91
C PRO A 24 -4.13 16.82 1.15
N ARG A 25 -3.39 15.73 1.24
CA ARG A 25 -2.10 15.57 0.56
C ARG A 25 -2.32 15.19 -0.91
N ARG A 26 -1.87 16.05 -1.82
CA ARG A 26 -2.01 15.82 -3.27
C ARG A 26 -1.21 14.61 -3.74
N ASP A 27 -0.06 14.38 -3.11
CA ASP A 27 0.82 13.24 -3.37
C ASP A 27 0.23 11.90 -2.89
N TRP A 28 -0.93 11.92 -2.23
CA TRP A 28 -1.67 10.72 -1.81
C TRP A 28 -2.81 10.35 -2.76
N VAL A 29 -2.95 11.07 -3.88
CA VAL A 29 -3.83 10.69 -4.98
C VAL A 29 -3.00 9.97 -6.04
N ILE A 30 -3.38 8.74 -6.36
CA ILE A 30 -2.74 7.91 -7.38
C ILE A 30 -3.66 7.83 -8.58
N HIS A 31 -3.17 8.26 -9.74
CA HIS A 31 -3.79 8.03 -11.03
C HIS A 31 -3.08 6.84 -11.66
N SER A 32 -3.84 5.83 -12.07
CA SER A 32 -3.29 4.58 -12.61
C SER A 32 -4.27 3.95 -13.60
N ARG A 33 -3.82 2.91 -14.29
CA ARG A 33 -4.66 2.05 -15.11
C ARG A 33 -4.38 0.58 -14.80
N VAL A 34 -5.41 -0.24 -14.93
CA VAL A 34 -5.27 -1.70 -14.84
C VAL A 34 -4.68 -2.20 -16.15
N VAL A 35 -3.62 -3.00 -16.07
CA VAL A 35 -3.04 -3.71 -17.22
C VAL A 35 -3.03 -5.20 -16.96
N PHE A 36 -3.55 -5.97 -17.90
CA PHE A 36 -3.49 -7.42 -17.81
C PHE A 36 -2.20 -7.87 -18.48
N VAL A 37 -1.41 -8.68 -17.78
CA VAL A 37 -0.08 -9.08 -18.24
C VAL A 37 0.10 -10.60 -18.19
N THR A 38 1.15 -11.09 -18.83
CA THR A 38 1.65 -12.47 -18.73
C THR A 38 2.15 -12.79 -17.31
N GLU A 39 2.35 -14.08 -16.99
CA GLU A 39 2.75 -14.55 -15.65
C GLU A 39 4.08 -13.95 -15.16
N ASP A 40 4.98 -13.64 -16.10
CA ASP A 40 6.28 -13.01 -15.87
C ASP A 40 6.21 -11.47 -15.83
N PHE A 41 5.02 -10.88 -15.95
CA PHE A 41 4.75 -9.44 -16.01
C PHE A 41 5.41 -8.71 -17.20
N ALA A 42 5.93 -9.46 -18.19
CA ALA A 42 6.71 -8.90 -19.29
C ALA A 42 5.86 -8.31 -20.42
N SER A 43 4.73 -8.93 -20.75
CA SER A 43 3.89 -8.54 -21.90
C SER A 43 2.44 -8.29 -21.49
N GLU A 44 1.78 -7.31 -22.11
CA GLU A 44 0.33 -7.11 -21.96
C GLU A 44 -0.43 -8.22 -22.69
N ARG A 45 -1.62 -8.55 -22.18
CA ARG A 45 -2.57 -9.51 -22.77
C ARG A 45 -3.96 -8.89 -22.82
N GLU A 46 -4.88 -9.57 -23.49
CA GLU A 46 -6.28 -9.14 -23.57
C GLU A 46 -6.87 -8.91 -22.17
N PRO A 47 -7.46 -7.72 -21.91
CA PRO A 47 -8.06 -7.43 -20.63
C PRO A 47 -9.32 -8.24 -20.38
N LEU A 48 -9.62 -8.50 -19.11
CA LEU A 48 -10.93 -9.03 -18.74
C LEU A 48 -11.99 -7.95 -18.85
N PRO A 49 -13.26 -8.28 -19.18
CA PRO A 49 -14.34 -7.30 -19.17
C PRO A 49 -14.43 -6.57 -17.82
N ARG A 50 -14.63 -5.25 -17.84
CA ARG A 50 -14.67 -4.42 -16.62
C ARG A 50 -15.70 -4.86 -15.58
N ASN A 51 -16.80 -5.47 -16.02
CA ASN A 51 -17.84 -5.98 -15.14
C ASN A 51 -17.55 -7.40 -14.59
N ALA A 52 -16.46 -8.03 -15.01
CA ALA A 52 -16.04 -9.34 -14.51
C ALA A 52 -15.22 -9.24 -13.20
N PHE A 53 -14.81 -8.04 -12.80
CA PHE A 53 -13.95 -7.86 -11.64
C PHE A 53 -14.19 -6.54 -10.89
N ARG A 54 -13.63 -6.45 -9.68
CA ARG A 54 -13.58 -5.23 -8.89
C ARG A 54 -12.22 -5.03 -8.24
N LEU A 55 -11.83 -3.76 -8.09
CA LEU A 55 -10.60 -3.39 -7.41
C LEU A 55 -10.80 -3.37 -5.90
N TRP A 56 -9.81 -3.85 -5.16
CA TRP A 56 -9.82 -3.87 -3.70
C TRP A 56 -8.43 -3.51 -3.16
N PHE A 57 -8.33 -2.53 -2.25
CA PHE A 57 -7.05 -2.00 -1.78
C PHE A 57 -6.86 -2.11 -0.26
N PRO A 58 -6.85 -3.33 0.29
CA PRO A 58 -6.64 -3.55 1.71
C PRO A 58 -5.17 -3.31 2.12
N TYR A 59 -4.90 -3.41 3.42
CA TYR A 59 -3.54 -3.29 3.95
C TYR A 59 -3.13 -4.48 4.82
N VAL A 60 -1.82 -4.72 4.84
CA VAL A 60 -1.14 -5.50 5.87
C VAL A 60 -0.45 -4.51 6.82
N SER A 61 -0.94 -4.41 8.05
CA SER A 61 -0.35 -3.60 9.13
C SER A 61 0.62 -4.44 9.96
N GLY A 62 1.76 -3.85 10.31
CA GLY A 62 2.75 -4.45 11.21
C GLY A 62 3.68 -5.49 10.59
N ASP A 63 3.48 -5.84 9.31
CA ASP A 63 4.32 -6.77 8.55
C ASP A 63 4.40 -6.37 7.05
N LEU A 64 5.46 -6.81 6.37
CA LEU A 64 5.62 -6.66 4.92
C LEU A 64 4.89 -7.77 4.13
N TYR A 65 4.50 -8.88 4.76
CA TYR A 65 3.85 -10.01 4.10
C TYR A 65 2.72 -10.58 4.95
N GLY A 66 1.86 -11.38 4.32
CA GLY A 66 0.73 -12.03 4.99
C GLY A 66 -0.62 -11.60 4.46
N SER A 67 -1.67 -12.08 5.12
CA SER A 67 -3.05 -11.72 4.83
C SER A 67 -3.33 -10.29 5.30
N SER A 68 -4.15 -9.57 4.54
CA SER A 68 -4.59 -8.25 4.94
C SER A 68 -5.38 -8.30 6.24
N ASN A 69 -4.96 -7.50 7.23
CA ASN A 69 -5.60 -7.35 8.55
C ASN A 69 -6.29 -6.00 8.72
N VAL A 70 -6.16 -5.11 7.74
CA VAL A 70 -6.84 -3.81 7.69
C VAL A 70 -7.76 -3.79 6.47
N PRO A 71 -9.03 -3.38 6.65
CA PRO A 71 -9.99 -3.36 5.56
C PRO A 71 -9.60 -2.33 4.50
N ASP A 72 -10.21 -2.48 3.33
CA ASP A 72 -10.14 -1.47 2.29
C ASP A 72 -10.96 -0.24 2.67
N TYR A 73 -10.32 0.92 2.51
CA TYR A 73 -10.92 2.23 2.74
C TYR A 73 -11.20 3.01 1.46
N ALA A 74 -10.81 2.49 0.29
CA ALA A 74 -10.93 3.16 -0.98
C ALA A 74 -11.36 2.19 -2.09
N ARG A 75 -12.56 2.42 -2.63
CA ARG A 75 -13.13 1.65 -3.74
C ARG A 75 -13.19 2.53 -4.98
N PRO A 76 -12.09 2.64 -5.74
CA PRO A 76 -12.10 3.50 -6.92
C PRO A 76 -12.98 2.89 -8.01
N GLU A 77 -13.66 3.77 -8.75
CA GLU A 77 -14.41 3.38 -9.94
C GLU A 77 -13.46 3.25 -11.14
N LEU A 78 -13.73 2.28 -12.00
CA LEU A 78 -12.95 2.00 -13.20
C LEU A 78 -13.58 2.67 -14.41
N ALA A 79 -12.83 3.55 -15.07
CA ALA A 79 -13.23 4.19 -16.32
C ALA A 79 -13.27 3.19 -17.50
N GLU A 80 -13.68 3.66 -18.68
CA GLU A 80 -13.79 2.82 -19.89
C GLU A 80 -12.46 2.28 -20.39
N ASP A 81 -11.41 3.07 -20.23
CA ASP A 81 -10.02 2.77 -20.61
C ASP A 81 -9.24 2.03 -19.51
N TYR A 82 -9.94 1.47 -18.52
CA TYR A 82 -9.36 0.82 -17.35
C TYR A 82 -8.54 1.75 -16.44
N SER A 83 -8.62 3.08 -16.62
CA SER A 83 -8.04 4.03 -15.68
C SER A 83 -8.88 4.14 -14.40
N PHE A 84 -8.22 4.50 -13.30
CA PHE A 84 -8.86 4.75 -12.02
C PHE A 84 -8.07 5.77 -11.20
N THR A 85 -8.73 6.37 -10.22
CA THR A 85 -8.09 7.28 -9.24
C THR A 85 -8.27 6.75 -7.84
N LEU A 86 -7.16 6.45 -7.17
CA LEU A 86 -7.11 6.01 -5.78
C LEU A 86 -6.73 7.20 -4.89
N ASP A 87 -7.70 7.72 -4.14
CA ASP A 87 -7.51 8.81 -3.18
C ASP A 87 -7.29 8.26 -1.76
N LEU A 88 -6.01 8.16 -1.36
CA LEU A 88 -5.63 7.59 -0.07
C LEU A 88 -5.97 8.50 1.11
N ASN A 89 -6.23 9.79 0.87
CA ASN A 89 -6.64 10.73 1.93
C ASN A 89 -7.94 10.28 2.60
N ARG A 90 -8.89 9.76 1.82
CA ARG A 90 -10.21 9.34 2.31
C ARG A 90 -10.11 8.22 3.35
N GLY A 91 -9.17 7.31 3.16
CA GLY A 91 -8.97 6.16 4.04
C GLY A 91 -8.00 6.40 5.19
N HIS A 92 -7.20 7.45 5.11
CA HIS A 92 -6.10 7.68 6.04
C HIS A 92 -6.51 7.74 7.52
N PRO A 93 -7.60 8.41 7.93
CA PRO A 93 -8.04 8.38 9.33
C PRO A 93 -8.42 6.98 9.82
N GLY A 94 -9.00 6.16 8.93
CA GLY A 94 -9.30 4.75 9.21
C GLY A 94 -8.03 3.94 9.38
N LEU A 95 -7.09 4.08 8.43
CA LEU A 95 -5.79 3.42 8.48
C LEU A 95 -5.05 3.71 9.78
N LEU A 96 -4.94 4.99 10.19
CA LEU A 96 -4.26 5.38 11.43
C LEU A 96 -4.81 4.71 12.70
N ARG A 97 -6.13 4.45 12.74
CA ARG A 97 -6.77 3.74 13.86
C ARG A 97 -6.51 2.23 13.82
N SER A 98 -6.27 1.68 12.64
CA SER A 98 -5.96 0.26 12.43
C SER A 98 -4.47 -0.08 12.50
N LEU A 99 -3.59 0.92 12.59
CA LEU A 99 -2.16 0.67 12.70
C LEU A 99 -1.80 0.01 14.03
N GLU A 100 -1.31 -1.22 13.93
CA GLU A 100 -0.79 -2.00 15.02
C GLU A 100 0.72 -1.74 15.23
N PRO A 101 1.26 -1.98 16.43
CA PRO A 101 2.70 -2.04 16.65
C PRO A 101 3.37 -2.99 15.65
N THR A 102 4.54 -2.61 15.14
CA THR A 102 5.28 -3.45 14.20
C THR A 102 5.72 -4.74 14.88
N ALA A 103 5.38 -5.88 14.27
CA ALA A 103 5.75 -7.21 14.74
C ALA A 103 5.98 -8.11 13.52
N PHE A 104 7.17 -8.01 12.92
CA PHE A 104 7.51 -8.81 11.75
C PHE A 104 7.40 -10.31 12.05
N THR A 105 6.73 -11.05 11.17
CA THR A 105 6.73 -12.52 11.16
C THR A 105 8.15 -13.05 11.06
N TYR A 106 9.02 -12.35 10.33
CA TYR A 106 10.42 -12.72 10.15
C TYR A 106 11.34 -11.94 11.09
N ARG A 107 12.00 -12.64 12.00
CA ARG A 107 12.90 -12.07 13.02
C ARG A 107 14.14 -11.38 12.44
N GLN A 108 14.48 -11.64 11.19
CA GLN A 108 15.61 -11.04 10.48
C GLN A 108 15.32 -9.62 9.98
N LEU A 109 14.05 -9.19 10.02
CA LEU A 109 13.65 -7.83 9.73
C LEU A 109 13.55 -7.01 11.02
N SER A 110 13.90 -5.74 10.92
CA SER A 110 13.79 -4.79 12.02
C SER A 110 13.29 -3.44 11.50
N ILE A 111 12.62 -2.69 12.38
CA ILE A 111 12.20 -1.32 12.12
C ILE A 111 12.82 -0.41 13.18
N THR A 112 13.30 0.75 12.77
CA THR A 112 13.82 1.79 13.67
C THR A 112 13.12 3.12 13.38
N PRO A 113 12.57 3.82 14.38
CA PRO A 113 12.50 3.42 15.78
C PRO A 113 11.52 2.24 15.98
N ALA A 114 11.67 1.49 17.09
CA ALA A 114 10.92 0.25 17.32
C ALA A 114 9.40 0.47 17.45
N GLU A 115 8.99 1.66 17.91
CA GLU A 115 7.59 2.06 18.03
C GLU A 115 6.98 2.60 16.73
N ALA A 116 7.75 2.68 15.64
CA ALA A 116 7.20 3.05 14.34
C ALA A 116 6.18 2.00 13.88
N ARG A 117 5.08 2.48 13.32
CA ARG A 117 4.01 1.64 12.75
C ARG A 117 3.93 1.88 11.27
N PHE A 118 3.69 0.81 10.53
CA PHE A 118 3.55 0.90 9.09
C PHE A 118 2.45 -0.04 8.59
N ALA A 119 1.98 0.24 7.38
CA ALA A 119 1.06 -0.63 6.67
C ALA A 119 1.42 -0.67 5.19
N ARG A 120 1.54 -1.88 4.63
CA ARG A 120 1.73 -2.08 3.19
C ARG A 120 0.36 -2.16 2.51
N LEU A 121 0.17 -1.36 1.47
CA LEU A 121 -0.99 -1.48 0.59
C LEU A 121 -0.87 -2.76 -0.25
N THR A 122 -1.86 -3.63 -0.19
CA THR A 122 -1.87 -4.91 -0.91
C THR A 122 -3.01 -4.93 -1.92
N PRO A 123 -2.83 -4.31 -3.10
CA PRO A 123 -3.91 -4.27 -4.08
C PRO A 123 -4.31 -5.68 -4.50
N GLN A 124 -5.60 -5.86 -4.72
CA GLN A 124 -6.20 -7.10 -5.17
C GLN A 124 -7.21 -6.78 -6.27
N ILE A 125 -7.36 -7.72 -7.19
CA ILE A 125 -8.49 -7.73 -8.10
C ILE A 125 -9.29 -8.99 -7.80
N LEU A 126 -10.54 -8.76 -7.46
CA LEU A 126 -11.48 -9.80 -7.09
C LEU A 126 -12.46 -10.03 -8.24
N GLU A 127 -13.07 -11.21 -8.29
CA GLU A 127 -14.24 -11.47 -9.12
C GLU A 127 -15.35 -10.45 -8.86
N ALA A 128 -16.33 -10.38 -9.76
CA ALA A 128 -17.45 -9.45 -9.64
C ALA A 128 -18.23 -9.61 -8.31
N ASP A 129 -18.36 -10.84 -7.80
CA ASP A 129 -18.99 -11.12 -6.51
C ASP A 129 -18.12 -10.67 -5.32
N GLY A 130 -16.81 -10.60 -5.54
CA GLY A 130 -15.84 -10.17 -4.57
C GLY A 130 -15.24 -11.20 -3.65
N ILE A 131 -15.33 -12.47 -4.00
CA ILE A 131 -14.91 -13.54 -3.12
C ILE A 131 -13.50 -13.99 -3.51
N GLU A 132 -13.30 -14.32 -4.78
CA GLU A 132 -12.05 -14.91 -5.26
C GLU A 132 -11.15 -13.86 -5.94
N GLN A 133 -9.84 -14.02 -5.81
CA GLN A 133 -8.87 -13.23 -6.56
C GLN A 133 -8.72 -13.79 -7.97
N ILE A 134 -8.80 -12.92 -8.98
CA ILE A 134 -8.67 -13.34 -10.38
C ILE A 134 -7.22 -13.50 -10.85
N GLY A 135 -6.24 -13.11 -10.02
CA GLY A 135 -4.83 -13.10 -10.42
C GLY A 135 -3.88 -12.52 -9.39
N THR A 136 -2.59 -12.57 -9.73
CA THR A 136 -1.54 -11.89 -8.96
C THR A 136 -1.51 -10.42 -9.36
N VAL A 137 -1.58 -9.53 -8.38
CA VAL A 137 -1.59 -8.09 -8.60
C VAL A 137 -0.29 -7.46 -8.12
N GLU A 138 0.30 -6.61 -8.94
CA GLU A 138 1.54 -5.91 -8.62
C GLU A 138 1.50 -4.46 -9.14
N TRP A 139 2.02 -3.51 -8.36
CA TRP A 139 2.28 -2.16 -8.87
C TRP A 139 3.53 -2.21 -9.75
N LEU A 140 3.49 -1.60 -10.93
CA LEU A 140 4.66 -1.46 -11.79
C LEU A 140 4.94 0.02 -12.07
N ASP A 141 6.21 0.40 -12.13
CA ASP A 141 6.63 1.63 -12.79
C ASP A 141 6.32 1.50 -14.29
N ALA A 142 5.55 2.42 -14.87
CA ALA A 142 5.10 2.31 -16.25
C ALA A 142 6.27 2.34 -17.26
N ARG A 143 7.35 3.05 -16.92
CA ARG A 143 8.52 3.28 -17.78
C ARG A 143 9.52 2.14 -17.66
N THR A 144 9.89 1.75 -16.44
CA THR A 144 10.93 0.73 -16.21
C THR A 144 10.37 -0.68 -16.12
N ARG A 145 9.06 -0.81 -15.92
CA ARG A 145 8.38 -2.08 -15.59
C ARG A 145 8.90 -2.71 -14.30
N GLU A 146 9.65 -1.97 -13.48
CA GLU A 146 10.12 -2.46 -12.19
C GLU A 146 8.94 -2.59 -11.22
N PRO A 147 8.89 -3.68 -10.44
CA PRO A 147 7.86 -3.86 -9.44
C PRO A 147 7.99 -2.90 -8.26
N LEU A 148 6.84 -2.44 -7.77
CA LEU A 148 6.72 -1.45 -6.72
C LEU A 148 5.85 -1.96 -5.57
N MET A 149 6.11 -1.44 -4.38
CA MET A 149 5.23 -1.53 -3.22
C MET A 149 4.95 -0.12 -2.72
N LEU A 150 3.75 0.07 -2.15
CA LEU A 150 3.39 1.30 -1.47
C LEU A 150 3.22 1.01 0.02
N ILE A 151 3.96 1.73 0.86
CA ILE A 151 3.97 1.52 2.31
C ILE A 151 3.68 2.85 3.01
N TYR A 152 2.70 2.86 3.90
CA TYR A 152 2.46 3.98 4.81
C TYR A 152 3.30 3.84 6.07
N PHE A 153 3.94 4.91 6.51
CA PHE A 153 4.62 5.03 7.80
C PHE A 153 3.96 6.11 8.66
N ASP A 154 3.75 5.84 9.95
CA ASP A 154 3.16 6.81 10.90
C ASP A 154 4.16 7.87 11.38
N ARG A 155 5.45 7.68 11.12
CA ARG A 155 6.57 8.54 11.52
C ARG A 155 7.83 8.25 10.68
N PRO A 156 8.87 9.09 10.75
CA PRO A 156 10.16 8.76 10.15
C PRO A 156 10.68 7.41 10.68
N ALA A 157 11.00 6.49 9.78
CA ALA A 157 11.40 5.15 10.15
C ALA A 157 12.26 4.49 9.06
N THR A 158 12.95 3.43 9.43
CA THR A 158 13.74 2.59 8.53
C THR A 158 13.44 1.12 8.79
N ILE A 159 13.14 0.35 7.74
CA ILE A 159 13.06 -1.11 7.78
C ILE A 159 14.32 -1.67 7.14
N THR A 160 15.04 -2.52 7.87
CA THR A 160 16.22 -3.23 7.36
C THR A 160 16.17 -4.71 7.67
N GLY A 161 16.95 -5.49 6.92
CA GLY A 161 17.14 -6.91 7.15
C GLY A 161 17.26 -7.69 5.85
N ALA A 162 17.35 -9.02 5.97
CA ALA A 162 17.39 -9.92 4.84
C ALA A 162 16.62 -11.21 5.13
N LEU A 163 15.93 -11.74 4.14
CA LEU A 163 15.23 -13.02 4.19
C LEU A 163 15.84 -14.00 3.19
N GLY A 164 15.75 -15.29 3.49
CA GLY A 164 16.31 -16.35 2.66
C GLY A 164 17.79 -16.59 2.91
N SER A 165 18.41 -17.33 2.01
CA SER A 165 19.83 -17.66 2.00
C SER A 165 20.33 -17.67 0.56
N PRO A 166 21.63 -17.51 0.31
CA PRO A 166 22.18 -17.65 -1.03
C PRO A 166 21.73 -18.94 -1.72
N PRO A 167 21.44 -18.90 -3.03
CA PRO A 167 21.63 -17.76 -3.93
C PRO A 167 20.44 -16.78 -3.99
N GLN A 168 19.39 -16.97 -3.20
CA GLN A 168 18.17 -16.15 -3.27
C GLN A 168 17.91 -15.45 -1.93
N GLU A 169 18.53 -14.29 -1.76
CA GLU A 169 18.32 -13.40 -0.62
C GLU A 169 17.38 -12.25 -1.00
N PHE A 170 16.49 -11.87 -0.08
CA PHE A 170 15.62 -10.70 -0.20
C PHE A 170 16.08 -9.67 0.83
N ARG A 171 16.77 -8.62 0.39
CA ARG A 171 17.33 -7.59 1.27
C ARG A 171 16.46 -6.33 1.29
N TYR A 172 16.22 -5.80 2.48
CA TYR A 172 15.38 -4.62 2.69
C TYR A 172 16.25 -3.46 3.21
N ASP A 173 16.13 -2.30 2.58
CA ASP A 173 16.63 -1.00 3.04
C ASP A 173 15.60 0.06 2.66
N ILE A 174 14.50 0.10 3.42
CA ILE A 174 13.35 0.97 3.18
C ILE A 174 13.40 2.11 4.18
N ARG A 175 13.34 3.35 3.70
CA ARG A 175 13.45 4.57 4.52
C ARG A 175 12.28 5.50 4.26
N ALA A 176 11.67 5.98 5.33
CA ALA A 176 10.73 7.09 5.34
C ALA A 176 11.30 8.21 6.20
N THR A 177 11.46 9.40 5.63
CA THR A 177 12.00 10.58 6.34
C THR A 177 10.92 11.41 7.03
N GLU A 178 9.65 11.16 6.70
CA GLU A 178 8.47 11.82 7.25
C GLU A 178 7.31 10.81 7.37
N PRO A 179 6.27 11.07 8.18
CA PRO A 179 5.03 10.30 8.12
C PRO A 179 4.38 10.40 6.73
N GLY A 180 4.00 9.27 6.15
CA GLY A 180 3.36 9.25 4.83
C GLY A 180 3.55 7.96 4.06
N TYR A 181 3.05 7.97 2.83
CA TYR A 181 3.23 6.88 1.88
C TYR A 181 4.59 7.00 1.19
N VAL A 182 5.33 5.90 1.12
CA VAL A 182 6.59 5.78 0.39
C VAL A 182 6.50 4.67 -0.65
N TRP A 183 7.08 4.94 -1.81
CA TRP A 183 7.24 3.94 -2.86
C TRP A 183 8.52 3.14 -2.62
N VAL A 184 8.42 1.82 -2.75
CA VAL A 184 9.54 0.89 -2.58
C VAL A 184 9.68 0.08 -3.85
N ARG A 185 10.83 0.19 -4.51
CA ARG A 185 11.14 -0.60 -5.70
C ARG A 185 11.74 -1.95 -5.34
N ARG A 186 11.41 -2.99 -6.11
CA ARG A 186 12.06 -4.31 -6.07
C ARG A 186 13.03 -4.42 -7.24
N GLN A 187 14.33 -4.51 -6.95
CA GLN A 187 15.37 -4.68 -7.96
C GLN A 187 15.97 -6.08 -7.87
N SER A 188 16.23 -6.70 -9.02
CA SER A 188 16.95 -7.97 -9.09
C SER A 188 18.47 -7.72 -9.18
N ASN A 189 19.26 -8.55 -8.52
CA ASN A 189 20.72 -8.61 -8.65
C ASN A 189 21.22 -10.06 -8.61
N GLU A 190 22.53 -10.26 -8.72
CA GLU A 190 23.15 -11.61 -8.71
C GLU A 190 22.85 -12.41 -7.42
N ALA A 191 22.57 -11.72 -6.30
CA ALA A 191 22.33 -12.33 -4.98
C ALA A 191 20.84 -12.50 -4.63
N GLY A 192 19.93 -12.02 -5.49
CA GLY A 192 18.49 -12.08 -5.26
C GLY A 192 17.80 -10.72 -5.48
N PHE A 193 16.98 -10.29 -4.52
CA PHE A 193 16.18 -9.08 -4.64
C PHE A 193 16.53 -8.04 -3.58
N VAL A 194 16.51 -6.77 -3.97
CA VAL A 194 16.74 -5.63 -3.07
C VAL A 194 15.52 -4.72 -3.10
N PHE A 195 14.99 -4.39 -1.92
CA PHE A 195 13.87 -3.49 -1.71
C PHE A 195 14.37 -2.17 -1.15
N THR A 196 14.24 -1.09 -1.92
CA THR A 196 14.70 0.25 -1.55
C THR A 196 13.63 1.29 -1.79
N THR A 197 13.60 2.34 -0.97
CA THR A 197 12.73 3.50 -1.24
C THR A 197 13.12 4.14 -2.57
N THR A 198 12.13 4.58 -3.33
CA THR A 198 12.30 5.33 -4.57
C THR A 198 11.42 6.58 -4.54
N GLU A 199 11.75 7.55 -5.39
CA GLU A 199 10.85 8.67 -5.66
C GLU A 199 9.53 8.15 -6.26
N ARG A 200 8.47 8.96 -6.11
CA ARG A 200 7.18 8.65 -6.73
C ARG A 200 7.35 8.54 -8.24
N PRO A 201 6.99 7.39 -8.86
CA PRO A 201 7.01 7.27 -10.31
C PRO A 201 6.05 8.25 -10.96
N GLU A 202 6.39 8.73 -12.16
CA GLU A 202 5.53 9.63 -12.96
C GLU A 202 4.19 8.96 -13.29
N GLU A 203 4.24 7.67 -13.64
CA GLU A 203 3.09 6.83 -13.92
C GLU A 203 3.29 5.45 -13.28
N VAL A 204 2.24 4.95 -12.63
CA VAL A 204 2.19 3.61 -12.06
C VAL A 204 1.07 2.81 -12.71
N LEU A 205 1.34 1.54 -12.99
CA LEU A 205 0.36 0.61 -13.54
C LEU A 205 -0.05 -0.39 -12.46
N LEU A 206 -1.32 -0.77 -12.44
CA LEU A 206 -1.78 -1.90 -11.64
C LEU A 206 -1.82 -3.15 -12.52
N ALA A 207 -0.76 -3.95 -12.45
CA ALA A 207 -0.59 -5.11 -13.32
C ALA A 207 -1.24 -6.37 -12.75
N VAL A 208 -1.89 -7.14 -13.63
CA VAL A 208 -2.68 -8.33 -13.28
C VAL A 208 -2.18 -9.53 -14.08
N ALA A 209 -1.39 -10.36 -13.44
CA ALA A 209 -0.95 -11.64 -13.98
C ALA A 209 -1.96 -12.74 -13.63
N PRO A 210 -2.10 -13.81 -14.45
CA PRO A 210 -2.87 -14.99 -14.07
C PRO A 210 -2.45 -15.55 -12.70
N PRO A 211 -3.33 -16.27 -12.00
CA PRO A 211 -2.95 -16.99 -10.78
C PRO A 211 -1.80 -17.95 -11.12
N ARG A 212 -0.75 -17.95 -10.30
CA ARG A 212 0.31 -18.95 -10.46
C ARG A 212 -0.31 -20.31 -10.17
N VAL A 213 -0.33 -21.19 -11.17
CA VAL A 213 -0.75 -22.58 -10.98
C VAL A 213 0.27 -23.19 -10.02
N ARG A 214 -0.09 -23.36 -8.74
CA ARG A 214 0.72 -24.16 -7.83
C ARG A 214 0.80 -25.55 -8.46
N ALA A 215 2.01 -25.98 -8.82
CA ALA A 215 2.23 -27.36 -9.20
C ALA A 215 1.60 -28.24 -8.10
N ALA A 216 0.72 -29.16 -8.49
CA ALA A 216 0.09 -30.06 -7.54
C ALA A 216 1.19 -30.73 -6.71
N PRO A 217 1.04 -30.84 -5.38
CA PRO A 217 2.01 -31.56 -4.58
C PRO A 217 2.16 -32.95 -5.19
N GLN A 218 3.37 -33.29 -5.64
CA GLN A 218 3.66 -34.63 -6.11
C GLN A 218 3.32 -35.56 -4.95
N ARG A 219 2.30 -36.41 -5.12
CA ARG A 219 2.03 -37.48 -4.17
C ARG A 219 3.26 -38.36 -4.19
N THR A 220 4.03 -38.35 -3.11
CA THR A 220 5.02 -39.38 -2.87
C THR A 220 4.25 -40.68 -2.76
N GLU A 221 4.35 -41.54 -3.78
CA GLU A 221 3.92 -42.93 -3.66
C GLU A 221 4.90 -43.60 -2.67
N GLU A 222 4.39 -43.97 -1.50
CA GLU A 222 5.04 -44.90 -0.57
C GLU A 222 4.72 -46.35 -0.95
#